data_AF-A0A1V5HK74-F1
#
_entry.id   AF-A0A1V5HK74-F1
#
_cell.length_a   1.000
_cell.length_b   1.000
_cell.length_c   1.000
_cell.angle_alpha   90.00
_cell.angle_beta   90.00
_cell.angle_gamma   90.00
#
_symmetry.space_group_name_H-M   'P 1'
#
loop_
_entity.id
_entity.type
_entity.pdbx_description
1 polymer ?
#
loop_
_entity_poly.entity_id
_entity_poly.type
_entity_poly.pdbx_seq_one_letter_code
_entity_poly.pdbx_strand_id
1 'polypeptide(L)'
;MDRADSLAIWTGYKERFESLKASADSALALDPENAASCKMARVARLELRGVRIEIEKKRKELGDNYLRKTQAINAAAKELKELIEPYEAKLLEIEEHAERVESERKRVLTQERTAALVAVNGSLTGLNLGDLPEEQWAEMLAGAKLVHEAKLAEAAKIEAERIAKEKADAEERERIRIENEKLKSEAEAREKQLAEERAEAERKAKEAAEKARKEREAIEAKAKAEREEAEKKAAAERAEIEAKARAEREAAEAKAKAEREAREKLEAEKKAREEAEAKAQAEREKAARKAAAAPDAEKIKSFAETVRALKLPGFSTEAGKLTAAEVAAKVESFAKWIETKAEELSK
;
A
#
# COMPACT_ATOMS: atom_id res chain seq x y z
N MET A 1 96.24 -82.09 -40.56
CA MET A 1 94.94 -82.40 -39.90
C MET A 1 94.01 -82.84 -41.00
N ASP A 2 93.71 -84.14 -41.08
CA ASP A 2 92.70 -84.63 -42.00
C ASP A 2 91.34 -84.02 -41.62
N ARG A 3 90.68 -83.38 -42.57
CA ARG A 3 89.34 -82.80 -42.35
C ARG A 3 88.36 -83.95 -42.13
N ALA A 4 87.50 -83.82 -41.12
CA ALA A 4 86.43 -84.80 -40.86
C ALA A 4 85.51 -85.06 -42.08
N ASP A 5 85.47 -84.10 -43.01
CA ASP A 5 84.70 -84.14 -44.25
C ASP A 5 85.42 -84.86 -45.42
N SER A 6 86.65 -85.35 -45.19
CA SER A 6 87.38 -86.09 -46.21
C SER A 6 86.73 -87.46 -46.43
N LEU A 7 86.14 -87.66 -47.62
CA LEU A 7 85.56 -88.95 -48.05
C LEU A 7 86.52 -90.12 -47.78
N ALA A 8 87.83 -89.88 -47.93
CA ALA A 8 88.89 -90.87 -47.79
C ALA A 8 88.99 -91.51 -46.39
N ILE A 9 88.63 -90.78 -45.31
CA ILE A 9 88.72 -91.32 -43.94
C ILE A 9 87.71 -92.46 -43.74
N TRP A 10 86.51 -92.31 -44.31
CA TRP A 10 85.42 -93.26 -44.16
C TRP A 10 85.48 -94.38 -45.20
N THR A 11 86.15 -94.17 -46.33
CA THR A 11 86.33 -95.17 -47.40
C THR A 11 86.89 -96.49 -46.87
N GLY A 12 87.96 -96.45 -46.05
CA GLY A 12 88.55 -97.69 -45.51
C GLY A 12 87.63 -98.45 -44.55
N TYR A 13 86.74 -97.76 -43.81
CA TYR A 13 85.72 -98.42 -43.00
C TYR A 13 84.62 -99.03 -43.87
N LYS A 14 84.24 -98.36 -44.96
CA LYS A 14 83.27 -98.85 -45.93
C LYS A 14 83.77 -100.11 -46.63
N GLU A 15 85.02 -100.12 -47.07
CA GLU A 15 85.66 -101.30 -47.67
C GLU A 15 85.72 -102.48 -46.69
N ARG A 16 86.07 -102.24 -45.41
CA ARG A 16 86.02 -103.27 -44.37
C ARG A 16 84.62 -103.82 -44.16
N PHE A 17 83.60 -102.96 -44.14
CA PHE A 17 82.21 -103.40 -44.08
C PHE A 17 81.84 -104.28 -45.30
N GLU A 18 82.13 -103.83 -46.52
CA GLU A 18 81.82 -104.61 -47.73
C GLU A 18 82.55 -105.97 -47.75
N SER A 19 83.79 -106.04 -47.23
CA SER A 19 84.52 -107.31 -47.13
C SER A 19 83.89 -108.30 -46.14
N LEU A 20 83.32 -107.81 -45.03
CA LEU A 20 82.65 -108.62 -44.02
C LEU A 20 81.19 -108.91 -44.37
N LYS A 21 80.61 -108.14 -45.29
CA LYS A 21 79.21 -108.25 -45.70
C LYS A 21 78.89 -109.63 -46.26
N ALA A 22 79.76 -110.18 -47.11
CA ALA A 22 79.56 -111.52 -47.67
C ALA A 22 79.51 -112.62 -46.58
N SER A 23 80.35 -112.52 -45.55
CA SER A 23 80.34 -113.44 -44.39
C SER A 23 79.09 -113.26 -43.52
N ALA A 24 78.63 -112.02 -43.35
CA ALA A 24 77.38 -111.73 -42.63
C ALA A 24 76.15 -112.23 -43.39
N ASP A 25 76.05 -111.97 -44.70
CA ASP A 25 74.98 -112.45 -45.57
C ASP A 25 74.95 -113.99 -45.62
N SER A 26 76.12 -114.62 -45.69
CA SER A 26 76.24 -116.09 -45.61
C SER A 26 75.73 -116.62 -44.28
N ALA A 27 76.06 -115.97 -43.16
CA ALA A 27 75.60 -116.39 -41.84
C ALA A 27 74.09 -116.18 -41.65
N LEU A 28 73.50 -115.17 -42.30
CA LEU A 28 72.05 -114.91 -42.30
C LEU A 28 71.24 -115.94 -43.12
N ALA A 29 71.85 -116.54 -44.14
CA ALA A 29 71.21 -117.55 -44.98
C ALA A 29 71.19 -118.96 -44.37
N LEU A 30 71.86 -119.17 -43.23
CA LEU A 30 71.93 -120.47 -42.56
C LEU A 30 70.77 -120.70 -41.58
N ASP A 31 70.41 -121.97 -41.37
CA ASP A 31 69.37 -122.39 -40.42
C ASP A 31 69.76 -122.03 -38.96
N PRO A 32 68.94 -121.24 -38.24
CA PRO A 32 69.22 -120.82 -36.87
C PRO A 32 69.12 -121.94 -35.83
N GLU A 33 68.48 -123.07 -36.11
CA GLU A 33 68.39 -124.19 -35.16
C GLU A 33 69.71 -124.97 -35.06
N ASN A 34 70.64 -124.77 -36.00
CA ASN A 34 71.96 -125.38 -35.98
C ASN A 34 72.97 -124.56 -35.16
N ALA A 35 73.58 -125.20 -34.17
CA ALA A 35 74.59 -124.60 -33.29
C ALA A 35 75.83 -124.07 -34.04
N ALA A 36 76.21 -124.65 -35.17
CA ALA A 36 77.32 -124.15 -36.00
C ALA A 36 76.96 -122.83 -36.70
N SER A 37 75.75 -122.73 -37.24
CA SER A 37 75.21 -121.50 -37.85
C SER A 37 75.15 -120.34 -36.85
N CYS A 38 74.67 -120.61 -35.64
CA CYS A 38 74.64 -119.64 -34.55
C CYS A 38 76.04 -119.09 -34.20
N LYS A 39 77.07 -119.95 -34.22
CA LYS A 39 78.45 -119.53 -33.97
C LYS A 39 78.96 -118.63 -35.10
N MET A 40 78.69 -118.97 -36.36
CA MET A 40 79.07 -118.13 -37.51
C MET A 40 78.40 -116.75 -37.47
N ALA A 41 77.10 -116.70 -37.18
CA ALA A 41 76.37 -115.44 -37.02
C ALA A 41 76.92 -114.59 -35.85
N ARG A 42 77.31 -115.23 -34.74
CA ARG A 42 77.94 -114.54 -33.62
C ARG A 42 79.27 -113.92 -34.01
N VAL A 43 80.11 -114.64 -34.77
CA VAL A 43 81.42 -114.15 -35.24
C VAL A 43 81.23 -112.96 -36.19
N ALA A 44 80.43 -113.10 -37.24
CA ALA A 44 80.17 -112.02 -38.18
C ALA A 44 79.59 -110.75 -37.49
N ARG A 45 78.67 -110.92 -36.55
CA ARG A 45 78.13 -109.80 -35.74
C ARG A 45 79.21 -109.13 -34.88
N LEU A 46 80.12 -109.91 -34.28
CA LEU A 46 81.20 -109.35 -33.46
C LEU A 46 82.19 -108.55 -34.31
N GLU A 47 82.51 -109.01 -35.51
CA GLU A 47 83.38 -108.31 -36.46
C GLU A 47 82.74 -107.01 -36.95
N LEU A 48 81.48 -107.05 -37.40
CA LEU A 48 80.72 -105.85 -37.78
C LEU A 48 80.56 -104.87 -36.61
N ARG A 49 80.30 -105.38 -35.39
CA ARG A 49 80.26 -104.55 -34.18
C ARG A 49 81.61 -103.89 -33.91
N GLY A 50 82.72 -104.60 -34.17
CA GLY A 50 84.07 -104.07 -34.08
C GLY A 50 84.25 -102.85 -34.97
N VAL A 51 83.94 -102.99 -36.27
CA VAL A 51 83.99 -101.89 -37.24
C VAL A 51 83.12 -100.71 -36.79
N ARG A 52 81.88 -100.95 -36.33
CA ARG A 52 80.99 -99.89 -35.82
C ARG A 52 81.58 -99.14 -34.63
N ILE A 53 82.20 -99.84 -33.68
CA ILE A 53 82.83 -99.22 -32.51
C ILE A 53 84.02 -98.36 -32.93
N GLU A 54 84.84 -98.83 -33.88
CA GLU A 54 85.99 -98.07 -34.38
C GLU A 54 85.57 -96.79 -35.12
N ILE A 55 84.48 -96.84 -35.90
CA ILE A 55 83.90 -95.65 -36.54
C ILE A 55 83.55 -94.59 -35.48
N GLU A 56 82.86 -94.98 -34.40
CA GLU A 56 82.48 -94.05 -33.35
C GLU A 56 83.70 -93.50 -32.58
N LYS A 57 84.72 -94.33 -32.35
CA LYS A 57 86.00 -93.86 -31.79
C LYS A 57 86.64 -92.82 -32.70
N LYS A 58 86.67 -93.07 -34.02
CA LYS A 58 87.27 -92.14 -34.99
C LYS A 58 86.48 -90.84 -35.12
N ARG A 59 85.14 -90.90 -35.10
CA ARG A 59 84.27 -89.71 -35.06
C ARG A 59 84.59 -88.84 -33.84
N LYS A 60 84.70 -89.45 -32.65
CA LYS A 60 85.04 -88.73 -31.42
C LYS A 60 86.44 -88.15 -31.48
N GLU A 61 87.43 -88.90 -31.96
CA GLU A 61 88.80 -88.43 -32.12
C GLU A 61 88.90 -87.22 -33.06
N LEU A 62 88.20 -87.27 -34.21
CA LEU A 62 88.14 -86.15 -35.15
C LEU A 62 87.42 -84.94 -34.52
N GLY A 63 86.28 -85.17 -33.86
CA GLY A 63 85.46 -84.12 -33.25
C GLY A 63 86.09 -83.46 -32.02
N ASP A 64 86.89 -84.18 -31.23
CA ASP A 64 87.50 -83.69 -29.99
C ASP A 64 88.41 -82.48 -30.25
N ASN A 65 89.20 -82.52 -31.32
CA ASN A 65 90.05 -81.38 -31.70
C ASN A 65 89.24 -80.14 -32.06
N TYR A 66 88.09 -80.28 -32.73
CA TYR A 66 87.21 -79.15 -33.06
C TYR A 66 86.48 -78.65 -31.82
N LEU A 67 85.98 -79.54 -30.97
CA LEU A 67 85.30 -79.19 -29.72
C LEU A 67 86.23 -78.37 -28.82
N ARG A 68 87.47 -78.83 -28.60
CA ARG A 68 88.47 -78.12 -27.79
C ARG A 68 88.80 -76.74 -28.38
N LYS A 69 88.94 -76.64 -29.70
CA LYS A 69 89.17 -75.34 -30.38
C LYS A 69 87.99 -74.39 -30.17
N THR A 70 86.75 -74.85 -30.36
CA THR A 70 85.56 -74.03 -30.13
C THR A 70 85.43 -73.60 -28.68
N GLN A 71 85.70 -74.50 -27.73
CA GLN A 71 85.73 -74.17 -26.31
C GLN A 71 86.79 -73.12 -25.98
N ALA A 72 87.99 -73.23 -26.56
CA ALA A 72 89.05 -72.25 -26.37
C ALA A 72 88.68 -70.87 -26.96
N ILE A 73 88.08 -70.83 -28.15
CA ILE A 73 87.59 -69.59 -28.78
C ILE A 73 86.52 -68.94 -27.88
N ASN A 74 85.55 -69.72 -27.40
CA ASN A 74 84.48 -69.21 -26.57
C ASN A 74 85.00 -68.73 -25.20
N ALA A 75 85.98 -69.43 -24.61
CA ALA A 75 86.61 -69.02 -23.37
C ALA A 75 87.37 -67.70 -23.54
N ALA A 76 88.18 -67.56 -24.60
CA ALA A 76 88.89 -66.32 -24.89
C ALA A 76 87.94 -65.15 -25.18
N ALA A 77 86.85 -65.39 -25.92
CA ALA A 77 85.82 -64.38 -26.16
C ALA A 77 85.11 -63.97 -24.86
N LYS A 78 84.85 -64.92 -23.95
CA LYS A 78 84.24 -64.64 -22.65
C LYS A 78 85.19 -63.81 -21.77
N GLU A 79 86.46 -64.19 -21.67
CA GLU A 79 87.47 -63.47 -20.90
C GLU A 79 87.61 -62.02 -21.37
N LEU A 80 87.67 -61.79 -22.68
CA LEU A 80 87.74 -60.43 -23.23
C LEU A 80 86.49 -59.61 -22.89
N LYS A 81 85.29 -60.20 -22.95
CA LYS A 81 84.04 -59.51 -22.58
C LYS A 81 83.98 -59.16 -21.10
N GLU A 82 84.34 -60.11 -20.23
CA GLU A 82 84.39 -59.88 -18.77
C GLU A 82 85.38 -58.78 -18.40
N LEU A 83 86.43 -58.57 -19.21
CA LEU A 83 87.34 -57.43 -19.06
C LEU A 83 86.74 -56.12 -19.59
N ILE A 84 86.03 -56.13 -20.73
CA ILE A 84 85.50 -54.91 -21.38
C ILE A 84 84.28 -54.34 -20.64
N GLU A 85 83.31 -55.19 -20.29
CA GLU A 85 82.03 -54.79 -19.68
C GLU A 85 82.15 -53.84 -18.46
N PRO A 86 83.05 -54.05 -17.47
CA PRO A 86 83.18 -53.12 -16.35
C PRO A 86 83.76 -51.76 -16.75
N TYR A 87 84.54 -51.67 -17.84
CA TYR A 87 85.02 -50.39 -18.35
C TYR A 87 83.93 -49.65 -19.11
N GLU A 88 83.15 -50.34 -19.96
CA GLU A 88 81.97 -49.75 -20.60
C GLU A 88 80.99 -49.20 -19.56
N ALA A 89 80.70 -49.96 -18.50
CA ALA A 89 79.84 -49.51 -17.42
C ALA A 89 80.35 -48.21 -16.75
N LYS A 90 81.64 -48.13 -16.43
CA LYS A 90 82.24 -46.91 -15.85
C LYS A 90 82.24 -45.73 -16.81
N LEU A 91 82.49 -45.97 -18.10
CA LEU A 91 82.48 -44.92 -19.12
C LEU A 91 81.06 -44.39 -19.33
N LEU A 92 80.05 -45.26 -19.32
CA LEU A 92 78.64 -44.88 -19.36
C LEU A 92 78.25 -44.06 -18.13
N GLU A 93 78.69 -44.48 -16.93
CA GLU A 93 78.46 -43.70 -15.70
C GLU A 93 79.00 -42.27 -15.79
N ILE A 94 80.17 -42.09 -16.45
CA ILE A 94 80.80 -40.78 -16.70
C ILE A 94 80.01 -39.98 -17.74
N GLU A 95 79.62 -40.61 -18.86
CA GLU A 95 78.81 -39.99 -19.92
C GLU A 95 77.50 -39.43 -19.35
N GLU A 96 76.76 -40.27 -18.62
CA GLU A 96 75.48 -39.90 -18.01
C GLU A 96 75.64 -39.01 -16.76
N HIS A 97 76.85 -38.89 -16.19
CA HIS A 97 77.06 -38.05 -15.00
C HIS A 97 76.79 -36.58 -15.30
N ALA A 98 77.30 -36.06 -16.41
CA ALA A 98 77.10 -34.66 -16.81
C ALA A 98 75.61 -34.37 -17.02
N GLU A 99 74.89 -35.27 -17.69
CA GLU A 99 73.45 -35.15 -17.91
C GLU A 99 72.65 -35.23 -16.60
N ARG A 100 73.00 -36.14 -15.69
CA ARG A 100 72.37 -36.26 -14.37
C ARG A 100 72.60 -35.02 -13.52
N VAL A 101 73.83 -34.49 -13.50
CA VAL A 101 74.18 -33.28 -12.73
C VAL A 101 73.43 -32.07 -13.28
N GLU A 102 73.39 -31.87 -14.60
CA GLU A 102 72.65 -30.76 -15.20
C GLU A 102 71.13 -30.91 -15.04
N SER A 103 70.60 -32.12 -15.17
CA SER A 103 69.18 -32.41 -14.90
C SER A 103 68.81 -32.11 -13.45
N GLU A 104 69.63 -32.54 -12.50
CA GLU A 104 69.43 -32.26 -11.07
C GLU A 104 69.52 -30.75 -10.78
N ARG A 105 70.50 -30.06 -11.35
CA ARG A 105 70.64 -28.60 -11.24
C ARG A 105 69.38 -27.90 -11.73
N LYS A 106 68.86 -28.25 -12.91
CA LYS A 106 67.63 -27.69 -13.47
C LYS A 106 66.41 -28.02 -12.61
N ARG A 107 66.36 -29.20 -12.01
CA ARG A 107 65.29 -29.61 -11.09
C ARG A 107 65.28 -28.76 -9.82
N VAL A 108 66.43 -28.60 -9.18
CA VAL A 108 66.58 -27.74 -7.99
C VAL A 108 66.22 -26.29 -8.33
N LEU A 109 66.75 -25.77 -9.44
CA LEU A 109 66.43 -24.41 -9.89
C LEU A 109 64.94 -24.23 -10.16
N THR A 110 64.28 -25.21 -10.77
CA THR A 110 62.83 -25.20 -10.97
C THR A 110 62.09 -25.13 -9.64
N GLN A 111 62.50 -25.90 -8.63
CA GLN A 111 61.88 -25.90 -7.30
C GLN A 111 62.04 -24.55 -6.60
N GLU A 112 63.24 -23.99 -6.57
CA GLU A 112 63.54 -22.69 -5.96
C GLU A 112 62.73 -21.57 -6.64
N ARG A 113 62.73 -21.53 -7.97
CA ARG A 113 61.99 -20.56 -8.77
C ARG A 113 60.48 -20.71 -8.59
N THR A 114 59.97 -21.94 -8.52
CA THR A 114 58.56 -22.20 -8.23
C THR A 114 58.19 -21.65 -6.86
N ALA A 115 58.98 -21.94 -5.82
CA ALA A 115 58.72 -21.45 -4.47
C ALA A 115 58.71 -19.91 -4.40
N ALA A 116 59.65 -19.26 -5.10
CA ALA A 116 59.73 -17.80 -5.16
C ALA A 116 58.50 -17.18 -5.83
N LEU A 117 58.00 -17.77 -6.93
CA LEU A 117 56.77 -17.30 -7.58
C LEU A 117 55.53 -17.53 -6.72
N VAL A 118 55.42 -18.70 -6.08
CA VAL A 118 54.29 -19.01 -5.17
C VAL A 118 54.22 -17.98 -4.04
N ALA A 119 55.35 -17.61 -3.45
CA ALA A 119 55.41 -16.64 -2.36
C ALA A 119 54.84 -15.26 -2.73
N VAL A 120 54.90 -14.87 -4.00
CA VAL A 120 54.37 -13.60 -4.53
C VAL A 120 53.08 -13.80 -5.33
N ASN A 121 52.45 -14.98 -5.21
CA ASN A 121 51.23 -15.34 -5.94
C ASN A 121 51.36 -15.16 -7.47
N GLY A 122 52.56 -15.47 -8.01
CA GLY A 122 52.89 -15.43 -9.43
C GLY A 122 52.34 -16.61 -10.21
N SER A 123 52.21 -16.44 -11.54
CA SER A 123 51.72 -17.50 -12.43
C SER A 123 52.78 -18.59 -12.63
N LEU A 124 52.37 -19.86 -12.54
CA LEU A 124 53.22 -21.04 -12.78
C LEU A 124 52.93 -21.73 -14.12
N THR A 125 51.97 -21.23 -14.89
CA THR A 125 51.40 -21.98 -16.03
C THR A 125 52.33 -21.97 -17.24
N GLY A 126 52.68 -23.16 -17.73
CA GLY A 126 53.31 -23.35 -19.05
C GLY A 126 54.79 -22.97 -19.16
N LEU A 127 55.49 -22.76 -18.04
CA LEU A 127 56.89 -22.34 -18.03
C LEU A 127 57.81 -23.44 -17.49
N ASN A 128 58.89 -23.70 -18.21
CA ASN A 128 59.98 -24.55 -17.73
C ASN A 128 61.02 -23.67 -17.00
N LEU A 129 60.80 -23.49 -15.71
CA LEU A 129 61.58 -22.54 -14.90
C LEU A 129 63.06 -22.91 -14.79
N GLY A 130 63.43 -24.19 -14.90
CA GLY A 130 64.83 -24.64 -14.83
C GLY A 130 65.66 -24.29 -16.06
N ASP A 131 65.02 -24.08 -17.20
CA ASP A 131 65.69 -23.77 -18.48
C ASP A 131 65.76 -22.27 -18.79
N LEU A 132 65.11 -21.42 -17.98
CA LEU A 132 65.14 -19.98 -18.19
C LEU A 132 66.51 -19.37 -17.87
N PRO A 133 67.04 -18.47 -18.73
CA PRO A 133 68.18 -17.63 -18.39
C PRO A 133 67.94 -16.84 -17.11
N GLU A 134 69.00 -16.56 -16.35
CA GLU A 134 68.90 -15.88 -15.05
C GLU A 134 68.31 -14.48 -15.19
N GLU A 135 68.63 -13.76 -16.27
CA GLU A 135 68.10 -12.43 -16.54
C GLU A 135 66.57 -12.46 -16.76
N GLN A 136 66.07 -13.44 -17.52
CA GLN A 136 64.63 -13.60 -17.77
C GLN A 136 63.89 -14.01 -16.50
N TRP A 137 64.50 -14.88 -15.70
CA TRP A 137 63.97 -15.25 -14.38
C TRP A 137 63.88 -14.04 -13.45
N ALA A 138 64.94 -13.23 -13.37
CA ALA A 138 64.99 -12.05 -12.52
C ALA A 138 63.91 -11.03 -12.91
N GLU A 139 63.73 -10.77 -14.21
CA GLU A 139 62.70 -9.86 -14.73
C GLU A 139 61.29 -10.37 -14.40
N MET A 140 61.03 -11.66 -14.62
CA MET A 140 59.73 -12.26 -14.31
C MET A 140 59.41 -12.21 -12.81
N LEU A 141 60.38 -12.54 -11.94
CA LEU A 141 60.19 -12.47 -10.49
C LEU A 141 59.96 -11.03 -10.03
N ALA A 142 60.68 -10.05 -10.61
CA ALA A 142 60.48 -8.64 -10.31
C ALA A 142 59.07 -8.16 -10.71
N GLY A 143 58.60 -8.54 -11.91
CA GLY A 143 57.24 -8.23 -12.36
C GLY A 143 56.16 -8.86 -11.46
N ALA A 144 56.34 -10.13 -11.06
CA ALA A 144 55.43 -10.81 -10.15
C ALA A 144 55.39 -10.14 -8.77
N LYS A 145 56.55 -9.75 -8.22
CA LYS A 145 56.65 -8.98 -6.97
C LYS A 145 55.91 -7.65 -7.05
N LEU A 146 56.11 -6.89 -8.12
CA LEU A 146 55.45 -5.60 -8.30
C LEU A 146 53.92 -5.74 -8.34
N VAL A 147 53.40 -6.75 -9.05
CA VAL A 147 51.95 -7.03 -9.08
C VAL A 147 51.43 -7.44 -7.69
N HIS A 148 52.20 -8.24 -6.96
CA HIS A 148 51.83 -8.67 -5.60
C HIS A 148 51.79 -7.49 -4.63
N GLU A 149 52.84 -6.67 -4.60
CA GLU A 149 52.94 -5.47 -3.78
C GLU A 149 51.84 -4.48 -4.09
N ALA A 150 51.52 -4.26 -5.38
CA ALA A 150 50.40 -3.40 -5.78
C ALA A 150 49.06 -3.92 -5.24
N LYS A 151 48.81 -5.24 -5.29
CA LYS A 151 47.60 -5.85 -4.72
C LYS A 151 47.53 -5.71 -3.20
N LEU A 152 48.65 -5.89 -2.50
CA LEU A 152 48.72 -5.72 -1.05
C LEU A 152 48.50 -4.26 -0.66
N ALA A 153 49.11 -3.31 -1.38
CA ALA A 153 48.95 -1.88 -1.14
C ALA A 153 47.50 -1.43 -1.37
N GLU A 154 46.85 -1.90 -2.44
CA GLU A 154 45.44 -1.60 -2.70
C GLU A 154 44.53 -2.21 -1.63
N ALA A 155 44.76 -3.47 -1.22
CA ALA A 155 44.00 -4.09 -0.13
C ALA A 155 44.17 -3.33 1.20
N ALA A 156 45.39 -2.88 1.51
CA ALA A 156 45.66 -2.06 2.69
C ALA A 156 44.97 -0.70 2.63
N LYS A 157 44.90 -0.08 1.44
CA LYS A 157 44.19 1.18 1.23
C LYS A 157 42.68 1.00 1.41
N ILE A 158 42.09 -0.04 0.82
CA ILE A 158 40.67 -0.36 0.99
C ILE A 158 40.32 -0.60 2.46
N GLU A 159 41.15 -1.35 3.18
CA GLU A 159 40.92 -1.61 4.61
C GLU A 159 41.11 -0.35 5.45
N ALA A 160 42.11 0.49 5.14
CA ALA A 160 42.29 1.78 5.81
C ALA A 160 41.09 2.72 5.58
N GLU A 161 40.54 2.76 4.37
CA GLU A 161 39.32 3.52 4.05
C GLU A 161 38.10 2.98 4.81
N ARG A 162 37.96 1.65 4.92
CA ARG A 162 36.89 1.02 5.71
C ARG A 162 36.98 1.40 7.19
N ILE A 163 38.17 1.29 7.78
CA ILE A 163 38.43 1.66 9.19
C ILE A 163 38.18 3.15 9.41
N ALA A 164 38.64 4.01 8.49
CA ALA A 164 38.43 5.46 8.59
C ALA A 164 36.95 5.82 8.51
N LYS A 165 36.19 5.19 7.60
CA LYS A 165 34.74 5.39 7.49
C LYS A 165 34.00 4.90 8.74
N GLU A 166 34.34 3.73 9.25
CA GLU A 166 33.73 3.18 10.47
C GLU A 166 33.99 4.08 11.69
N LYS A 167 35.20 4.63 11.80
CA LYS A 167 35.54 5.61 12.85
C LYS A 167 34.77 6.92 12.69
N ALA A 168 34.67 7.45 11.47
CA ALA A 168 33.89 8.67 11.20
C ALA A 168 32.40 8.48 11.49
N ASP A 169 31.82 7.34 11.11
CA ASP A 169 30.42 6.99 11.40
C ASP A 169 30.19 6.83 12.91
N ALA A 170 31.15 6.27 13.65
CA ALA A 170 31.08 6.14 15.11
C ALA A 170 31.16 7.51 15.81
N GLU A 171 32.07 8.38 15.38
CA GLU A 171 32.19 9.77 15.88
C GLU A 171 30.92 10.57 15.60
N GLU A 172 30.31 10.42 14.42
CA GLU A 172 29.06 11.10 14.07
C GLU A 172 27.88 10.58 14.90
N ARG A 173 27.76 9.27 15.08
CA ARG A 173 26.74 8.67 15.97
C ARG A 173 26.87 9.17 17.40
N GLU A 174 28.10 9.31 17.89
CA GLU A 174 28.36 9.85 19.22
C GLU A 174 27.96 11.33 19.32
N ARG A 175 28.28 12.16 18.31
CA ARG A 175 27.82 13.55 18.26
C ARG A 175 26.30 13.65 18.27
N ILE A 176 25.63 12.86 17.42
CA ILE A 176 24.17 12.79 17.34
C ILE A 176 23.57 12.34 18.68
N ARG A 177 24.21 11.40 19.38
CA ARG A 177 23.75 10.96 20.71
C ARG A 177 23.83 12.10 21.73
N ILE A 178 24.97 12.78 21.81
CA ILE A 178 25.18 13.91 22.74
C ILE A 178 24.23 15.06 22.41
N GLU A 179 24.01 15.36 21.13
CA GLU A 179 23.07 16.40 20.71
C GLU A 179 21.62 16.04 21.02
N ASN A 180 21.19 14.80 20.72
CA ASN A 180 19.85 14.33 21.08
C ASN A 180 19.62 14.32 22.59
N GLU A 181 20.62 13.98 23.40
CA GLU A 181 20.53 14.04 24.86
C GLU A 181 20.35 15.48 25.34
N LYS A 182 21.09 16.44 24.78
CA LYS A 182 20.90 17.87 25.07
C LYS A 182 19.51 18.35 24.65
N LEU A 183 19.07 18.05 23.44
CA LEU A 183 17.75 18.44 22.94
C LEU A 183 16.62 17.84 23.79
N LYS A 184 16.77 16.59 24.26
CA LYS A 184 15.81 15.98 25.16
C LYS A 184 15.77 16.70 26.50
N SER A 185 16.93 17.03 27.08
CA SER A 185 16.99 17.79 28.33
C SER A 185 16.41 19.22 28.20
N GLU A 186 16.63 19.88 27.06
CA GLU A 186 16.05 21.20 26.77
C GLU A 186 14.54 21.12 26.56
N ALA A 187 14.06 20.07 25.87
CA ALA A 187 12.63 19.83 25.68
C ALA A 187 11.92 19.53 27.01
N GLU A 188 12.50 18.67 27.86
CA GLU A 188 11.98 18.37 29.20
C GLU A 188 11.96 19.64 30.09
N ALA A 189 13.00 20.48 30.01
CA ALA A 189 13.04 21.75 30.73
C ALA A 189 11.96 22.73 30.22
N ARG A 190 11.78 22.85 28.91
CA ARG A 190 10.72 23.68 28.31
C ARG A 190 9.32 23.17 28.64
N GLU A 191 9.09 21.87 28.59
CA GLU A 191 7.79 21.28 28.94
C GLU A 191 7.45 21.55 30.40
N LYS A 192 8.44 21.41 31.30
CA LYS A 192 8.25 21.75 32.71
C LYS A 192 7.94 23.23 32.92
N GLN A 193 8.64 24.14 32.23
CA GLN A 193 8.34 25.58 32.28
C GLN A 193 6.93 25.89 31.76
N LEU A 194 6.53 25.29 30.63
CA LEU A 194 5.19 25.48 30.07
C LEU A 194 4.10 24.88 30.97
N ALA A 195 4.38 23.77 31.65
CA ALA A 195 3.46 23.17 32.62
C ALA A 195 3.29 24.05 33.86
N GLU A 196 4.39 24.59 34.39
CA GLU A 196 4.37 25.55 35.51
C GLU A 196 3.62 26.85 35.12
N GLU A 197 3.87 27.40 33.92
CA GLU A 197 3.17 28.58 33.42
C GLU A 197 1.66 28.33 33.25
N ARG A 198 1.27 27.17 32.70
CA ARG A 198 -0.13 26.78 32.56
C ARG A 198 -0.81 26.59 33.90
N ALA A 199 -0.14 25.96 34.87
CA ALA A 199 -0.68 25.78 36.22
C ALA A 199 -0.87 27.14 36.93
N GLU A 200 0.07 28.07 36.76
CA GLU A 200 -0.07 29.41 37.32
C GLU A 200 -1.19 30.22 36.63
N ALA A 201 -1.31 30.12 35.30
CA ALA A 201 -2.40 30.74 34.56
C ALA A 201 -3.77 30.18 34.95
N GLU A 202 -3.88 28.86 35.13
CA GLU A 202 -5.11 28.22 35.60
C GLU A 202 -5.48 28.64 37.02
N ARG A 203 -4.49 28.75 37.92
CA ARG A 203 -4.72 29.26 39.29
C ARG A 203 -5.23 30.70 39.27
N LYS A 204 -4.60 31.58 38.49
CA LYS A 204 -5.05 32.98 38.31
C LYS A 204 -6.44 33.06 37.70
N ALA A 205 -6.77 32.21 36.73
CA ALA A 205 -8.10 32.15 36.13
C ALA A 205 -9.18 31.69 37.12
N LYS A 206 -8.88 30.68 37.96
CA LYS A 206 -9.80 30.21 39.02
C LYS A 206 -10.04 31.29 40.08
N GLU A 207 -8.99 31.96 40.54
CA GLU A 207 -9.10 33.07 41.50
C GLU A 207 -9.91 34.23 40.93
N ALA A 208 -9.69 34.59 39.66
CA ALA A 208 -10.47 35.64 38.99
C ALA A 208 -11.96 35.24 38.81
N ALA A 209 -12.22 33.99 38.43
CA ALA A 209 -13.58 33.47 38.29
C ALA A 209 -14.34 33.42 39.62
N GLU A 210 -13.68 33.02 40.72
CA GLU A 210 -14.28 33.01 42.05
C GLU A 210 -14.58 34.44 42.54
N LYS A 211 -13.66 35.39 42.30
CA LYS A 211 -13.89 36.80 42.64
C LYS A 211 -15.06 37.39 41.85
N ALA A 212 -15.13 37.12 40.54
CA ALA A 212 -16.23 37.57 39.69
C ALA A 212 -17.57 36.93 40.09
N ARG A 213 -17.57 35.67 40.54
CA ARG A 213 -18.77 35.01 41.06
C ARG A 213 -19.26 35.67 42.35
N LYS A 214 -18.37 35.90 43.32
CA LYS A 214 -18.70 36.58 44.59
C LYS A 214 -19.24 37.99 44.35
N GLU A 215 -18.68 38.72 43.38
CA GLU A 215 -19.15 40.06 43.00
C GLU A 215 -20.54 40.01 42.35
N ARG A 216 -20.81 39.04 41.46
CA ARG A 216 -22.14 38.84 40.87
C ARG A 216 -23.18 38.45 41.91
N GLU A 217 -22.87 37.52 42.81
CA GLU A 217 -23.76 37.12 43.90
C GLU A 217 -24.09 38.31 44.83
N ALA A 218 -23.11 39.19 45.11
CA ALA A 218 -23.34 40.40 45.91
C ALA A 218 -24.21 41.45 45.19
N ILE A 219 -24.05 41.61 43.87
CA ILE A 219 -24.88 42.51 43.05
C ILE A 219 -26.31 41.98 42.96
N GLU A 220 -26.49 40.68 42.73
CA GLU A 220 -27.80 40.04 42.62
C GLU A 220 -28.57 40.10 43.95
N ALA A 221 -27.88 39.87 45.09
CA ALA A 221 -28.47 40.02 46.41
C ALA A 221 -28.95 41.45 46.69
N LYS A 222 -28.16 42.47 46.31
CA LYS A 222 -28.57 43.88 46.44
C LYS A 222 -29.76 44.21 45.53
N ALA A 223 -29.74 43.76 44.29
CA ALA A 223 -30.83 43.99 43.33
C ALA A 223 -32.14 43.30 43.77
N LYS A 224 -32.05 42.11 44.39
CA LYS A 224 -33.22 41.42 44.94
C LYS A 224 -33.81 42.15 46.15
N ALA A 225 -32.96 42.62 47.07
CA ALA A 225 -33.42 43.39 48.23
C ALA A 225 -34.11 44.71 47.82
N GLU A 226 -33.56 45.41 46.82
CA GLU A 226 -34.16 46.65 46.30
C GLU A 226 -35.51 46.41 45.60
N ARG A 227 -35.64 45.31 44.86
CA ARG A 227 -36.91 44.91 44.23
C ARG A 227 -37.99 44.55 45.24
N GLU A 228 -37.65 43.80 46.29
CA GLU A 228 -38.61 43.44 47.35
C GLU A 228 -39.08 44.66 48.14
N GLU A 229 -38.22 45.67 48.34
CA GLU A 229 -38.61 46.92 48.99
C GLU A 229 -39.52 47.78 48.08
N ALA A 230 -39.21 47.86 46.78
CA ALA A 230 -40.04 48.57 45.81
C ALA A 230 -41.42 47.92 45.64
N GLU A 231 -41.50 46.59 45.63
CA GLU A 231 -42.76 45.85 45.51
C GLU A 231 -43.65 46.05 46.74
N LYS A 232 -43.09 46.07 47.95
CA LYS A 232 -43.84 46.37 49.18
C LYS A 232 -44.42 47.78 49.18
N LYS A 233 -43.66 48.78 48.71
CA LYS A 233 -44.14 50.17 48.59
C LYS A 233 -45.27 50.28 47.56
N ALA A 234 -45.12 49.65 46.39
CA ALA A 234 -46.14 49.64 45.36
C ALA A 234 -47.43 48.90 45.79
N ALA A 235 -47.32 47.82 46.57
CA ALA A 235 -48.48 47.11 47.10
C ALA A 235 -49.25 47.93 48.15
N ALA A 236 -48.55 48.65 49.02
CA ALA A 236 -49.17 49.53 50.01
C ALA A 236 -49.93 50.71 49.36
N GLU A 237 -49.34 51.32 48.32
CA GLU A 237 -49.97 52.41 47.58
C GLU A 237 -51.22 51.96 46.80
N ARG A 238 -51.17 50.77 46.19
CA ARG A 238 -52.33 50.19 45.50
C ARG A 238 -53.49 49.86 46.44
N ALA A 239 -53.20 49.35 47.63
CA ALA A 239 -54.22 49.06 48.64
C ALA A 239 -54.93 50.33 49.14
N GLU A 240 -54.21 51.45 49.27
CA GLU A 240 -54.80 52.73 49.68
C GLU A 240 -55.71 53.34 48.60
N ILE A 241 -55.30 53.22 47.32
CA ILE A 241 -56.09 53.68 46.18
C ILE A 241 -57.37 52.85 46.01
N GLU A 242 -57.28 51.52 46.17
CA GLU A 242 -58.43 50.62 46.04
C GLU A 242 -59.46 50.83 47.18
N ALA A 243 -59.01 51.11 48.40
CA ALA A 243 -59.90 51.42 49.52
C ALA A 243 -60.66 52.74 49.30
N LYS A 244 -60.01 53.77 48.77
CA LYS A 244 -60.67 55.05 48.44
C LYS A 244 -61.68 54.90 47.30
N ALA A 245 -61.34 54.13 46.26
CA ALA A 245 -62.23 53.88 45.12
C ALA A 245 -63.49 53.07 45.50
N ARG A 246 -63.37 52.15 46.47
CA ARG A 246 -64.52 51.36 46.94
C ARG A 246 -65.50 52.20 47.78
N ALA A 247 -64.98 53.06 48.67
CA ALA A 247 -65.80 53.96 49.47
C ALA A 247 -66.59 54.98 48.61
N GLU A 248 -65.99 55.47 47.53
CA GLU A 248 -66.63 56.40 46.61
C GLU A 248 -67.75 55.75 45.77
N ARG A 249 -67.56 54.48 45.37
CA ARG A 249 -68.58 53.71 44.63
C ARG A 249 -69.79 53.37 45.49
N GLU A 250 -69.58 52.94 46.73
CA GLU A 250 -70.69 52.63 47.66
C GLU A 250 -71.53 53.88 47.99
N ALA A 251 -70.89 55.06 48.10
CA ALA A 251 -71.60 56.33 48.29
C ALA A 251 -72.40 56.79 47.06
N ALA A 252 -71.91 56.53 45.85
CA ALA A 252 -72.60 56.86 44.60
C ALA A 252 -73.80 55.94 44.34
N GLU A 253 -73.68 54.65 44.65
CA GLU A 253 -74.73 53.64 44.43
C GLU A 253 -75.91 53.83 45.40
N ALA A 254 -75.65 54.24 46.64
CA ALA A 254 -76.70 54.58 47.61
C ALA A 254 -77.52 55.82 47.21
N LYS A 255 -76.88 56.85 46.62
CA LYS A 255 -77.59 58.04 46.11
C LYS A 255 -78.43 57.73 44.87
N ALA A 256 -77.92 56.90 43.95
CA ALA A 256 -78.64 56.53 42.73
C ALA A 256 -79.89 55.67 43.00
N LYS A 257 -79.88 54.84 44.05
CA LYS A 257 -81.02 54.01 44.44
C LYS A 257 -82.15 54.83 45.08
N ALA A 258 -81.81 55.79 45.95
CA ALA A 258 -82.79 56.69 46.57
C ALA A 258 -83.49 57.62 45.57
N GLU A 259 -82.78 58.05 44.51
CA GLU A 259 -83.37 58.91 43.47
C GLU A 259 -84.32 58.13 42.53
N ARG A 260 -84.04 56.84 42.27
CA ARG A 260 -84.91 55.98 41.44
C ARG A 260 -86.23 55.63 42.13
N GLU A 261 -86.20 55.28 43.41
CA GLU A 261 -87.42 54.95 44.17
C GLU A 261 -88.36 56.16 44.39
N ALA A 262 -87.82 57.38 44.40
CA ALA A 262 -88.61 58.62 44.46
C ALA A 262 -89.26 58.97 43.10
N ARG A 263 -88.58 58.71 41.98
CA ARG A 263 -89.11 58.96 40.63
C ARG A 263 -90.22 57.98 40.23
N GLU A 264 -90.10 56.70 40.60
CA GLU A 264 -91.09 55.67 40.25
C GLU A 264 -92.44 55.90 40.93
N LYS A 265 -92.46 56.39 42.18
CA LYS A 265 -93.72 56.73 42.89
C LYS A 265 -94.43 57.93 42.28
N LEU A 266 -93.69 58.93 41.79
CA LEU A 266 -94.24 60.13 41.15
C LEU A 266 -94.76 59.87 39.72
N GLU A 267 -94.15 58.96 38.97
CA GLU A 267 -94.63 58.60 37.61
C GLU A 267 -95.87 57.69 37.62
N ALA A 268 -96.02 56.81 38.62
CA ALA A 268 -97.21 55.95 38.74
C ALA A 268 -98.49 56.73 39.09
N GLU A 269 -98.38 57.79 39.90
CA GLU A 269 -99.53 58.63 40.30
C GLU A 269 -99.99 59.58 39.18
N LYS A 270 -99.05 60.07 38.35
CA LYS A 270 -99.37 60.92 37.18
C LYS A 270 -100.05 60.16 36.05
N LYS A 271 -99.61 58.93 35.76
CA LYS A 271 -100.17 58.11 34.66
C LYS A 271 -101.62 57.68 34.89
N ALA A 272 -101.99 57.39 36.14
CA ALA A 272 -103.36 57.01 36.50
C ALA A 272 -104.37 58.17 36.40
N ARG A 273 -103.92 59.42 36.56
CA ARG A 273 -104.76 60.62 36.47
C ARG A 273 -104.96 61.08 35.02
N GLU A 274 -103.93 60.97 34.19
CA GLU A 274 -103.97 61.39 32.78
C GLU A 274 -104.83 60.45 31.90
N GLU A 275 -104.90 59.14 32.19
CA GLU A 275 -105.73 58.19 31.43
C GLU A 275 -107.24 58.30 31.74
N ALA A 276 -107.62 58.80 32.91
CA ALA A 276 -109.02 59.04 33.28
C ALA A 276 -109.58 60.33 32.66
N GLU A 277 -108.75 61.36 32.50
CA GLU A 277 -109.12 62.67 31.96
C GLU A 277 -109.17 62.67 30.40
N ALA A 278 -108.29 61.89 29.76
CA ALA A 278 -108.24 61.77 28.29
C ALA A 278 -109.48 61.08 27.67
N LYS A 279 -110.15 60.16 28.37
CA LYS A 279 -111.39 59.51 27.88
C LYS A 279 -112.63 60.40 27.97
N ALA A 280 -112.67 61.35 28.91
CA ALA A 280 -113.80 62.27 29.08
C ALA A 280 -113.73 63.49 28.13
N GLN A 281 -112.52 63.91 27.73
CA GLN A 281 -112.29 65.05 26.83
C GLN A 281 -112.60 64.69 25.35
N ALA A 282 -112.29 63.47 24.91
CA ALA A 282 -112.45 63.04 23.51
C ALA A 282 -113.93 62.91 23.04
N GLU A 283 -114.85 62.62 23.95
CA GLU A 283 -116.30 62.55 23.67
C GLU A 283 -116.94 63.95 23.60
N ARG A 284 -116.41 64.95 24.32
CA ARG A 284 -116.92 66.34 24.31
C ARG A 284 -116.41 67.16 23.12
N GLU A 285 -115.20 66.93 22.62
CA GLU A 285 -114.62 67.67 21.49
C GLU A 285 -115.18 67.27 20.12
N LYS A 286 -115.59 66.00 19.92
CA LYS A 286 -116.26 65.56 18.68
C LYS A 286 -117.64 66.19 18.48
N ALA A 287 -118.37 66.47 19.56
CA ALA A 287 -119.66 67.13 19.50
C ALA A 287 -119.55 68.65 19.21
N ALA A 288 -118.45 69.30 19.65
CA ALA A 288 -118.24 70.74 19.47
C ALA A 288 -117.75 71.12 18.05
N ARG A 289 -116.87 70.32 17.42
CA ARG A 289 -116.36 70.62 16.06
C ARG A 289 -117.43 70.60 14.97
N LYS A 290 -118.47 69.77 15.13
CA LYS A 290 -119.58 69.67 14.17
C LYS A 290 -120.51 70.89 14.18
N ALA A 291 -120.56 71.64 15.28
CA ALA A 291 -121.38 72.86 15.40
C ALA A 291 -120.66 74.13 14.92
N ALA A 292 -119.31 74.16 14.94
CA ALA A 292 -118.52 75.33 14.56
C ALA A 292 -118.28 75.47 13.04
N ALA A 293 -118.37 74.39 12.26
CA ALA A 293 -118.09 74.39 10.82
C ALA A 293 -119.26 74.80 9.91
N ALA A 294 -120.47 74.98 10.48
CA ALA A 294 -121.68 75.32 9.73
C ALA A 294 -121.63 76.66 8.95
N PRO A 295 -121.13 77.79 9.49
CA PRO A 295 -121.17 79.08 8.79
C PRO A 295 -120.12 79.23 7.68
N ASP A 296 -119.02 78.47 7.70
CA ASP A 296 -117.98 78.55 6.66
C ASP A 296 -118.34 77.72 5.41
N ALA A 297 -119.15 76.66 5.58
CA ALA A 297 -119.75 75.93 4.45
C ALA A 297 -120.76 76.80 3.66
N GLU A 298 -121.48 77.72 4.31
CA GLU A 298 -122.38 78.68 3.63
C GLU A 298 -121.61 79.72 2.81
N LYS A 299 -120.50 80.24 3.34
CA LYS A 299 -119.66 81.22 2.62
C LYS A 299 -119.07 80.64 1.33
N ILE A 300 -118.63 79.38 1.35
CA ILE A 300 -118.09 78.72 0.15
C ILE A 300 -119.18 78.49 -0.90
N LYS A 301 -120.42 78.18 -0.50
CA LYS A 301 -121.57 78.09 -1.42
C LYS A 301 -121.91 79.45 -2.06
N SER A 302 -121.88 80.54 -1.29
CA SER A 302 -122.12 81.89 -1.83
C SER A 302 -121.09 82.31 -2.89
N PHE A 303 -119.85 81.82 -2.77
CA PHE A 303 -118.81 82.06 -3.76
C PHE A 303 -119.07 81.28 -5.07
N ALA A 304 -119.60 80.06 -4.98
CA ALA A 304 -119.98 79.27 -6.16
C ALA A 304 -121.11 79.93 -6.97
N GLU A 305 -122.10 80.54 -6.31
CA GLU A 305 -123.16 81.32 -6.97
C GLU A 305 -122.61 82.54 -7.72
N THR A 306 -121.60 83.21 -7.13
CA THR A 306 -120.96 84.38 -7.75
C THR A 306 -120.22 84.01 -9.04
N VAL A 307 -119.53 82.87 -9.05
CA VAL A 307 -118.86 82.34 -10.24
C VAL A 307 -119.89 81.98 -11.31
N ARG A 308 -121.00 81.35 -10.94
CA ARG A 308 -122.08 80.97 -11.87
C ARG A 308 -122.77 82.18 -12.51
N ALA A 309 -122.76 83.33 -11.86
CA ALA A 309 -123.38 84.57 -12.33
C ALA A 309 -122.55 85.39 -13.35
N LEU A 310 -121.37 84.91 -13.76
CA LEU A 310 -120.50 85.60 -14.75
C LEU A 310 -121.17 85.67 -16.13
N LYS A 311 -121.67 86.86 -16.50
CA LYS A 311 -122.25 87.15 -17.83
C LYS A 311 -121.17 87.32 -18.89
N LEU A 312 -121.28 86.57 -19.98
CA LEU A 312 -120.40 86.72 -21.13
C LEU A 312 -120.90 87.85 -22.06
N PRO A 313 -120.00 88.63 -22.70
CA PRO A 313 -120.37 89.68 -23.62
C PRO A 313 -121.12 89.14 -24.86
N GLY A 314 -121.97 89.95 -25.48
CA GLY A 314 -122.60 89.58 -26.75
C GLY A 314 -121.59 89.57 -27.89
N PHE A 315 -121.52 88.48 -28.66
CA PHE A 315 -120.60 88.35 -29.79
C PHE A 315 -121.34 88.45 -31.13
N SER A 316 -120.86 89.31 -32.01
CA SER A 316 -121.52 89.65 -33.29
C SER A 316 -121.24 88.66 -34.43
N THR A 317 -120.30 87.73 -34.25
CA THR A 317 -119.92 86.72 -35.25
C THR A 317 -120.38 85.32 -34.81
N GLU A 318 -120.75 84.46 -35.77
CA GLU A 318 -121.13 83.05 -35.50
C GLU A 318 -120.02 82.29 -34.74
N ALA A 319 -118.75 82.51 -35.11
CA ALA A 319 -117.61 81.95 -34.40
C ALA A 319 -117.53 82.41 -32.93
N GLY A 320 -117.82 83.69 -32.65
CA GLY A 320 -117.78 84.23 -31.28
C GLY A 320 -118.88 83.67 -30.38
N LYS A 321 -120.07 83.37 -30.93
CA LYS A 321 -121.15 82.72 -30.17
C LYS A 321 -120.78 81.29 -29.74
N LEU A 322 -120.11 80.54 -30.62
CA LEU A 322 -119.63 79.18 -30.32
C LEU A 322 -118.60 79.19 -29.20
N THR A 323 -117.60 80.08 -29.24
CA THR A 323 -116.60 80.20 -28.17
C THR A 323 -117.22 80.66 -26.84
N ALA A 324 -118.22 81.55 -26.88
CA ALA A 324 -118.94 81.96 -25.67
C ALA A 324 -119.67 80.78 -24.99
N ALA A 325 -120.24 79.87 -25.76
CA ALA A 325 -120.90 78.67 -25.22
C ALA A 325 -119.90 77.74 -24.50
N GLU A 326 -118.69 77.55 -25.04
CA GLU A 326 -117.64 76.76 -24.39
C GLU A 326 -117.16 77.38 -23.07
N VAL A 327 -116.99 78.72 -23.05
CA VAL A 327 -116.58 79.43 -21.84
C VAL A 327 -117.67 79.34 -20.76
N ALA A 328 -118.95 79.48 -21.12
CA ALA A 328 -120.06 79.30 -20.19
C ALA A 328 -120.07 77.89 -19.56
N ALA A 329 -119.80 76.85 -20.35
CA ALA A 329 -119.73 75.47 -19.85
C ALA A 329 -118.60 75.27 -18.82
N LYS A 330 -117.45 75.95 -18.99
CA LYS A 330 -116.35 75.90 -18.03
C LYS A 330 -116.67 76.62 -16.73
N VAL A 331 -117.32 77.78 -16.81
CA VAL A 331 -117.80 78.54 -15.63
C VAL A 331 -118.74 77.65 -14.79
N GLU A 332 -119.67 76.94 -15.43
CA GLU A 332 -120.57 76.01 -14.75
C GLU A 332 -119.84 74.81 -14.12
N SER A 333 -118.86 74.21 -14.80
CA SER A 333 -118.07 73.10 -14.23
C SER A 333 -117.28 73.53 -13.00
N PHE A 334 -116.80 74.78 -12.99
CA PHE A 334 -116.01 75.32 -11.89
C PHE A 334 -116.90 75.63 -10.68
N ALA A 335 -118.09 76.19 -10.91
CA ALA A 335 -119.08 76.41 -9.84
C ALA A 335 -119.45 75.10 -9.12
N LYS A 336 -119.71 74.01 -9.85
CA LYS A 336 -120.05 72.69 -9.26
C LYS A 336 -118.93 72.10 -8.40
N TRP A 337 -117.67 72.28 -8.80
CA TRP A 337 -116.53 71.80 -8.02
C TRP A 337 -116.43 72.52 -6.66
N ILE A 338 -116.69 73.83 -6.64
CA ILE A 338 -116.71 74.63 -5.40
C ILE A 338 -117.82 74.13 -4.46
N GLU A 339 -119.01 73.81 -4.99
CA GLU A 339 -120.13 73.27 -4.21
C GLU A 339 -119.77 71.93 -3.53
N THR A 340 -119.05 71.05 -4.23
CA THR A 340 -118.63 69.76 -3.67
C THR A 340 -117.66 69.92 -2.50
N LYS A 341 -116.76 70.91 -2.55
CA LYS A 341 -115.83 71.19 -1.44
C LYS A 341 -116.51 71.79 -0.22
N ALA A 342 -117.62 72.52 -0.40
CA ALA A 342 -118.43 72.98 0.71
C ALA A 342 -119.09 71.81 1.48
N GLU A 343 -119.45 70.71 0.81
CA GLU A 343 -120.11 69.56 1.45
C GLU A 343 -119.14 68.72 2.31
N GLU A 344 -117.89 68.55 1.88
CA GLU A 344 -116.86 67.83 2.64
C GLU A 344 -116.52 68.50 3.97
N LEU A 345 -116.66 69.83 4.06
CA LEU A 345 -116.38 70.59 5.29
C LEU A 345 -117.41 70.37 6.41
N SER A 346 -118.54 69.73 6.12
CA SER A 346 -119.70 69.59 7.02
C SER A 346 -119.90 68.18 7.61
N LYS A 347 -119.01 67.23 7.29
CA LYS A 347 -118.96 65.86 7.84
C LYS A 347 -118.06 65.77 9.06
#